data_AF-A0A946K374-F1
#
_entry.id   AF-A0A946K374-F1
#
_cell.length_a   1.000
_cell.length_b   1.000
_cell.length_c   1.000
_cell.angle_alpha   90.00
_cell.angle_beta   90.00
_cell.angle_gamma   90.00
#
_symmetry.space_group_name_H-M   'P 1'
#
loop_
_entity.id
_entity.type
_entity.pdbx_description
1 polymer ?
#
loop_
_entity_poly.entity_id
_entity_poly.type
_entity_poly.pdbx_seq_one_letter_code
_entity_poly.pdbx_strand_id
1 'polypeptide(L)'
;LTLYKSKEVASSLISINEATIGELQQLDGIGPKRSTYIVDFRNRVDSIRNTFDLATATGLSIKAAERLSPRIDWKTDAKQPFVLWPAGLVILASLWFVVRGFQQLATEPILPPYSYYNLSLCLILLGGLAAIGDIAVTMIRGHSHQFIRVPILSACLSIAGFSVLILLSLSTVLVTYPTAFQNTLGSTIQFISYCGLMFWLIYGPAFCLRLFIEDGGQGKLDSSKCLYDISLVLAPFLPLYHLYVNNDPNWMTEMFAFWCAFIVTLGGRDLVRGRSAFIGTLSEIDQSRFRFAYFTRGRRDKKNESPKTLGWVCLGEAVTLLAIAAARITLL
;
A
#
# COMPACT_ATOMS: atom_id res chain seq x y z
N LEU A 1 -33.84 15.77 49.08
CA LEU A 1 -33.78 15.90 47.61
C LEU A 1 -32.51 15.22 47.14
N THR A 2 -32.75 14.07 46.55
CA THR A 2 -31.85 12.98 46.16
C THR A 2 -30.69 13.44 45.28
N LEU A 3 -29.46 13.21 45.77
CA LEU A 3 -28.27 12.94 44.96
C LEU A 3 -28.61 11.81 43.99
N TYR A 4 -28.85 12.16 42.72
CA TYR A 4 -29.05 11.19 41.65
C TYR A 4 -27.69 10.57 41.33
N LYS A 5 -27.42 9.48 42.05
CA LYS A 5 -26.47 8.43 41.72
C LYS A 5 -26.90 7.81 40.39
N SER A 6 -26.46 8.37 39.26
CA SER A 6 -26.58 7.71 37.97
C SER A 6 -25.55 6.59 37.90
N LYS A 7 -26.04 5.38 38.17
CA LYS A 7 -25.41 4.11 37.87
C LYS A 7 -25.19 4.02 36.36
N GLU A 8 -23.96 4.20 35.90
CA GLU A 8 -23.52 3.64 34.62
C GLU A 8 -22.35 2.69 34.87
N VAL A 9 -22.50 1.49 34.35
CA VAL A 9 -21.48 0.47 34.26
C VAL A 9 -20.43 0.99 33.28
N ALA A 10 -19.52 1.84 33.75
CA ALA A 10 -18.29 2.16 33.04
C ALA A 10 -17.45 0.88 33.00
N SER A 11 -17.62 0.10 31.92
CA SER A 11 -16.63 -0.87 31.49
C SER A 11 -15.26 -0.21 31.60
N SER A 12 -14.38 -0.76 32.45
CA SER A 12 -13.09 -0.20 32.84
C SER A 12 -12.11 -0.19 31.66
N LEU A 13 -12.34 0.70 30.70
CA LEU A 13 -11.44 0.91 29.58
C LEU A 13 -10.11 1.42 30.12
N ILE A 14 -9.02 0.78 29.72
CA ILE A 14 -7.68 1.15 30.16
C ILE A 14 -7.13 2.21 29.20
N SER A 15 -6.77 3.39 29.74
CA SER A 15 -6.17 4.47 28.96
C SER A 15 -4.80 4.05 28.42
N ILE A 16 -4.71 3.78 27.12
CA ILE A 16 -3.49 3.20 26.52
C ILE A 16 -2.34 4.18 26.41
N ASN A 17 -2.53 5.47 26.69
CA ASN A 17 -1.46 6.47 26.68
C ASN A 17 -1.03 6.89 28.09
N GLU A 18 -1.87 6.67 29.11
CA GLU A 18 -1.60 7.14 30.48
C GLU A 18 -1.43 5.99 31.49
N ALA A 19 -1.97 4.80 31.19
CA ALA A 19 -1.95 3.68 32.11
C ALA A 19 -0.53 3.25 32.48
N THR A 20 -0.37 2.90 33.76
CA THR A 20 0.85 2.37 34.35
C THR A 20 1.13 0.94 33.89
N ILE A 21 2.36 0.47 34.13
CA ILE A 21 2.79 -0.91 33.80
C ILE A 21 1.87 -1.97 34.46
N GLY A 22 1.37 -1.71 35.67
CA GLY A 22 0.47 -2.63 36.38
C GLY A 22 -0.93 -2.66 35.79
N GLU A 23 -1.49 -1.50 35.43
CA GLU A 23 -2.80 -1.40 34.78
C GLU A 23 -2.79 -2.02 33.39
N LEU A 24 -1.72 -1.79 32.61
CA LEU A 24 -1.55 -2.40 31.29
C LEU A 24 -1.54 -3.94 31.33
N GLN A 25 -1.04 -4.53 32.41
CA GLN A 25 -1.01 -5.99 32.57
C GLN A 25 -2.38 -6.62 32.82
N GLN A 26 -3.41 -5.81 33.10
CA GLN A 26 -4.79 -6.29 33.20
C GLN A 26 -5.41 -6.59 31.82
N LEU A 27 -4.77 -6.14 30.74
CA LEU A 27 -5.18 -6.48 29.38
C LEU A 27 -4.75 -7.91 29.03
N ASP A 28 -5.70 -8.71 28.54
CA ASP A 28 -5.45 -10.09 28.13
C ASP A 28 -4.30 -10.17 27.12
N GLY A 29 -3.26 -10.96 27.42
CA GLY A 29 -2.10 -11.12 26.54
C GLY A 29 -1.05 -10.00 26.61
N ILE A 30 -1.20 -9.04 27.53
CA ILE A 30 -0.17 -8.05 27.88
C ILE A 30 0.53 -8.47 29.17
N GLY A 31 1.70 -9.10 29.04
CA GLY A 31 2.55 -9.42 30.19
C GLY A 31 3.56 -8.29 30.53
N PRO A 32 4.40 -8.47 31.57
CA PRO A 32 5.37 -7.48 32.03
C PRO A 32 6.28 -6.92 30.93
N LYS A 33 6.72 -7.78 30.01
CA LYS A 33 7.56 -7.38 28.87
C LYS A 33 6.83 -6.44 27.92
N ARG A 34 5.56 -6.72 27.62
CA ARG A 34 4.76 -5.95 26.65
C ARG A 34 4.28 -4.63 27.25
N SER A 35 3.94 -4.59 28.53
CA SER A 35 3.60 -3.35 29.20
C SER A 35 4.79 -2.39 29.27
N THR A 36 6.01 -2.89 29.50
CA THR A 36 7.23 -2.07 29.36
C THR A 36 7.41 -1.54 27.93
N TYR A 37 7.21 -2.38 26.91
CA TYR A 37 7.31 -1.92 25.52
C TYR A 37 6.26 -0.86 25.15
N ILE A 38 5.04 -0.96 25.66
CA ILE A 38 4.02 0.07 25.48
C ILE A 38 4.52 1.42 26.02
N VAL A 39 5.06 1.43 27.24
CA VAL A 39 5.60 2.66 27.85
C VAL A 39 6.81 3.19 27.06
N ASP A 40 7.73 2.32 26.66
CA ASP A 40 8.88 2.70 25.82
C ASP A 40 8.46 3.28 24.47
N PHE A 41 7.42 2.72 23.84
CA PHE A 41 6.88 3.20 22.58
C PHE A 41 6.36 4.64 22.71
N ARG A 42 5.54 4.91 23.75
CA ARG A 42 5.03 6.27 24.03
C ARG A 42 6.14 7.29 24.19
N ASN A 43 7.23 6.89 24.86
CA ASN A 43 8.36 7.78 25.16
C ASN A 43 9.31 8.01 23.97
N ARG A 44 9.42 7.06 23.04
CA ARG A 44 10.44 7.07 21.98
C ARG A 44 9.87 7.28 20.57
N VAL A 45 8.60 6.98 20.35
CA VAL A 45 7.97 6.97 19.03
C VAL A 45 6.89 8.05 18.95
N ASP A 46 5.71 7.78 19.51
CA ASP A 46 4.54 8.68 19.55
C ASP A 46 3.48 8.05 20.48
N SER A 47 2.41 8.79 20.78
CA SER A 47 1.21 8.25 21.40
C SER A 47 0.57 7.15 20.54
N ILE A 48 -0.04 6.17 21.19
CA ILE A 48 -0.73 5.05 20.54
C ILE A 48 -2.12 5.51 20.12
N ARG A 49 -2.37 5.59 18.80
CA ARG A 49 -3.62 6.17 18.24
C ARG A 49 -4.51 5.15 17.55
N ASN A 50 -3.93 4.06 17.08
CA ASN A 50 -4.67 3.02 16.35
C ASN A 50 -4.15 1.61 16.69
N THR A 51 -4.86 0.61 16.17
CA THR A 51 -4.51 -0.80 16.37
C THR A 51 -3.15 -1.17 15.80
N PHE A 52 -2.67 -0.46 14.77
CA PHE A 52 -1.34 -0.67 14.20
C PHE A 52 -0.21 -0.15 15.12
N ASP A 53 -0.40 1.01 15.77
CA ASP A 53 0.49 1.51 16.81
C ASP A 53 0.54 0.54 18.00
N LEU A 54 -0.62 0.07 18.42
CA LEU A 54 -0.72 -0.91 19.50
C LEU A 54 0.00 -2.22 19.15
N ALA A 55 -0.20 -2.74 17.94
CA ALA A 55 0.50 -3.93 17.45
C ALA A 55 2.03 -3.73 17.44
N THR A 56 2.48 -2.55 16.98
CA THR A 56 3.90 -2.19 16.95
C THR A 56 4.48 -2.12 18.36
N ALA A 57 3.80 -1.43 19.28
CA ALA A 57 4.22 -1.24 20.66
C ALA A 57 4.27 -2.57 21.43
N THR A 58 3.29 -3.45 21.22
CA THR A 58 3.17 -4.72 21.96
C THR A 58 3.90 -5.89 21.33
N GLY A 59 4.19 -5.83 20.03
CA GLY A 59 4.66 -6.98 19.25
C GLY A 59 3.57 -8.00 18.93
N LEU A 60 2.31 -7.65 19.12
CA LEU A 60 1.19 -8.46 18.70
C LEU A 60 0.95 -8.36 17.19
N SER A 61 0.24 -9.34 16.64
CA SER A 61 -0.35 -9.23 15.31
C SER A 61 -1.45 -8.17 15.30
N ILE A 62 -1.73 -7.57 14.14
CA ILE A 62 -2.82 -6.58 14.00
C ILE A 62 -4.14 -7.18 14.49
N LYS A 63 -4.44 -8.44 14.14
CA LYS A 63 -5.66 -9.14 14.58
C LYS A 63 -5.73 -9.31 16.09
N ALA A 64 -4.61 -9.57 16.75
CA ALA A 64 -4.57 -9.68 18.20
C ALA A 64 -4.73 -8.30 18.88
N ALA A 65 -4.12 -7.25 18.32
CA ALA A 65 -4.32 -5.87 18.78
C ALA A 65 -5.78 -5.40 18.58
N GLU A 66 -6.42 -5.77 17.48
CA GLU A 66 -7.84 -5.49 17.22
C GLU A 66 -8.76 -6.11 18.28
N ARG A 67 -8.45 -7.33 18.77
CA ARG A 67 -9.23 -7.96 19.85
C ARG A 67 -9.12 -7.21 21.19
N LEU A 68 -8.04 -6.45 21.39
CA LEU A 68 -7.84 -5.63 22.58
C LEU A 68 -8.48 -4.24 22.46
N SER A 69 -8.71 -3.78 21.22
CA SER A 69 -9.30 -2.47 20.92
C SER A 69 -10.57 -2.13 21.72
N PRO A 70 -11.52 -3.05 21.98
CA PRO A 70 -12.73 -2.74 22.74
C PRO A 70 -12.52 -2.52 24.24
N ARG A 71 -11.34 -2.88 24.79
CA ARG A 71 -11.01 -2.72 26.22
C ARG A 71 -10.10 -1.53 26.49
N ILE A 72 -9.76 -0.76 25.46
CA ILE A 72 -8.81 0.32 25.49
C ILE A 72 -9.54 1.66 25.34
N ASP A 73 -9.19 2.63 26.18
CA ASP A 73 -9.52 4.03 25.94
C ASP A 73 -8.43 4.66 25.07
N TRP A 74 -8.82 5.11 23.88
CA TRP A 74 -7.95 5.70 22.86
C TRP A 74 -7.75 7.21 23.03
N LYS A 75 -8.24 7.81 24.14
CA LYS A 75 -8.06 9.24 24.40
C LYS A 75 -6.64 9.68 24.07
N THR A 76 -6.58 10.56 23.09
CA THR A 76 -5.36 11.18 22.61
C THR A 76 -5.70 12.66 22.51
N ASP A 77 -5.06 13.50 23.32
CA ASP A 77 -5.34 14.96 23.36
C ASP A 77 -4.98 15.68 22.05
N ALA A 78 -4.28 15.00 21.14
CA ALA A 78 -3.97 15.52 19.82
C ALA A 78 -5.14 15.33 18.84
N LYS A 79 -6.07 16.30 18.81
CA LYS A 79 -6.91 16.52 17.62
C LYS A 79 -6.00 16.95 16.47
N GLN A 80 -5.52 16.00 15.67
CA GLN A 80 -4.97 16.37 14.37
C GLN A 80 -6.08 16.99 13.53
N PRO A 81 -5.89 18.17 12.92
CA PRO A 81 -6.87 18.71 11.99
C PRO A 81 -6.99 17.73 10.83
N PHE A 82 -8.14 17.10 10.70
CA PHE A 82 -8.43 16.25 9.56
C PHE A 82 -8.37 17.11 8.31
N VAL A 83 -7.34 16.92 7.49
CA VAL A 83 -7.20 17.65 6.22
C VAL A 83 -8.18 17.00 5.24
N LEU A 84 -9.43 17.47 5.27
CA LEU A 84 -10.55 16.97 4.46
C LEU A 84 -10.28 17.07 2.95
N TRP A 85 -9.44 18.03 2.53
CA TRP A 85 -9.31 18.46 1.15
C TRP A 85 -8.60 17.46 0.20
N PRO A 86 -7.41 16.91 0.50
CA PRO A 86 -6.76 15.94 -0.38
C PRO A 86 -7.58 14.66 -0.56
N ALA A 87 -8.16 14.20 0.54
CA ALA A 87 -8.99 13.01 0.60
C ALA A 87 -10.27 13.14 -0.23
N GLY A 88 -11.01 14.25 -0.07
CA GLY A 88 -12.21 14.52 -0.86
C GLY A 88 -11.92 14.66 -2.35
N LEU A 89 -10.82 15.34 -2.71
CA LEU A 89 -10.42 15.52 -4.11
C LEU A 89 -10.10 14.18 -4.79
N VAL A 90 -9.38 13.28 -4.11
CA VAL A 90 -9.07 11.94 -4.63
C VAL A 90 -10.34 11.11 -4.82
N ILE A 91 -11.31 11.19 -3.90
CA ILE A 91 -12.59 10.50 -4.03
C ILE A 91 -13.35 11.01 -5.25
N LEU A 92 -13.44 12.32 -5.43
CA LEU A 92 -14.14 12.93 -6.58
C LEU A 92 -13.47 12.58 -7.91
N ALA A 93 -12.13 12.65 -7.98
CA ALA A 93 -11.37 12.28 -9.16
C ALA A 93 -11.55 10.80 -9.51
N SER A 94 -11.51 9.92 -8.50
CA SER A 94 -11.71 8.48 -8.69
C SER A 94 -13.14 8.18 -9.17
N LEU A 95 -14.15 8.86 -8.60
CA LEU A 95 -15.55 8.70 -9.00
C LEU A 95 -15.76 9.16 -10.44
N TRP A 96 -15.20 10.32 -10.83
CA TRP A 96 -15.25 10.82 -12.20
C TRP A 96 -14.64 9.80 -13.18
N PHE A 97 -13.48 9.24 -12.85
CA PHE A 97 -12.82 8.24 -13.68
C PHE A 97 -13.67 6.98 -13.87
N VAL A 98 -14.28 6.47 -12.78
CA VAL A 98 -15.18 5.31 -12.83
C VAL A 98 -16.40 5.59 -13.71
N VAL A 99 -17.03 6.75 -13.58
CA VAL A 99 -18.18 7.15 -14.41
C VAL A 99 -17.80 7.21 -15.88
N ARG A 100 -16.64 7.79 -16.21
CA ARG A 100 -16.14 7.83 -17.59
C ARG A 100 -15.88 6.43 -18.15
N GLY A 101 -15.34 5.53 -17.33
CA GLY A 101 -15.17 4.12 -17.68
C GLY A 101 -16.48 3.43 -18.05
N PHE A 102 -17.54 3.61 -17.24
CA PHE A 102 -18.85 3.05 -17.56
C PHE A 102 -19.50 3.67 -18.79
N GLN A 103 -19.33 4.98 -19.00
CA GLN A 103 -19.82 5.66 -20.21
C GLN A 103 -19.18 5.08 -21.48
N GLN A 104 -17.87 4.85 -21.45
CA GLN A 104 -17.16 4.22 -22.57
C GLN A 104 -17.66 2.79 -22.80
N LEU A 105 -17.80 2.00 -21.73
CA LEU A 105 -18.27 0.61 -21.82
C LEU A 105 -19.66 0.49 -22.42
N ALA A 106 -20.55 1.46 -22.17
CA ALA A 106 -21.91 1.49 -22.70
C ALA A 106 -21.97 1.66 -24.23
N THR A 107 -20.89 2.10 -24.86
CA THR A 107 -20.82 2.34 -26.31
C THR A 107 -20.15 1.20 -27.10
N GLU A 108 -19.55 0.23 -26.40
CA GLU A 108 -18.76 -0.85 -27.03
C GLU A 108 -19.62 -2.05 -27.45
N PRO A 109 -19.22 -2.80 -28.51
CA PRO A 109 -19.98 -3.93 -29.00
C PRO A 109 -19.95 -5.12 -28.02
N ILE A 110 -21.06 -5.88 -27.99
CA ILE A 110 -21.27 -7.02 -27.06
C ILE A 110 -20.86 -8.36 -27.71
N LEU A 111 -20.09 -8.33 -28.80
CA LEU A 111 -19.65 -9.56 -29.48
C LEU A 111 -18.35 -10.11 -28.89
N PRO A 112 -18.17 -11.45 -28.80
CA PRO A 112 -16.87 -12.03 -28.48
C PRO A 112 -15.81 -11.63 -29.53
N PRO A 113 -14.56 -11.32 -29.12
CA PRO A 113 -14.00 -11.41 -27.76
C PRO A 113 -14.22 -10.15 -26.89
N TYR A 114 -14.74 -9.06 -27.45
CA TYR A 114 -14.96 -7.78 -26.77
C TYR A 114 -15.89 -7.89 -25.56
N SER A 115 -16.89 -8.78 -25.60
CA SER A 115 -17.79 -9.03 -24.48
C SER A 115 -17.08 -9.50 -23.20
N TYR A 116 -16.09 -10.40 -23.32
CA TYR A 116 -15.31 -10.90 -22.18
C TYR A 116 -14.38 -9.82 -21.62
N TYR A 117 -13.77 -9.04 -22.50
CA TYR A 117 -12.96 -7.87 -22.13
C TYR A 117 -13.80 -6.83 -21.39
N ASN A 118 -14.96 -6.48 -21.94
CA ASN A 118 -15.89 -5.51 -21.36
C ASN A 118 -16.43 -5.98 -20.00
N LEU A 119 -16.74 -7.28 -19.87
CA LEU A 119 -17.14 -7.88 -18.59
C LEU A 119 -16.05 -7.72 -17.53
N SER A 120 -14.79 -8.00 -17.89
CA SER A 120 -13.67 -7.83 -16.96
C SER A 120 -13.53 -6.38 -16.50
N LEU A 121 -13.54 -5.42 -17.43
CA LEU A 121 -13.47 -4.00 -17.07
C LEU A 121 -14.64 -3.56 -16.19
N CYS A 122 -15.85 -4.05 -16.47
CA CYS A 122 -17.03 -3.81 -15.64
C CYS A 122 -16.80 -4.27 -14.20
N LEU A 123 -16.29 -5.50 -14.01
CA LEU A 123 -16.01 -6.05 -12.68
C LEU A 123 -14.94 -5.24 -11.93
N ILE A 124 -13.90 -4.79 -12.62
CA ILE A 124 -12.85 -3.93 -12.04
C ILE A 124 -13.43 -2.58 -11.63
N LEU A 125 -14.22 -1.94 -12.49
CA LEU A 125 -14.85 -0.65 -12.21
C LEU A 125 -15.86 -0.73 -11.06
N LEU A 126 -16.67 -1.80 -10.99
CA LEU A 126 -17.57 -2.05 -9.86
C LEU A 126 -16.81 -2.29 -8.55
N GLY A 127 -15.71 -3.04 -8.61
CA GLY A 127 -14.81 -3.22 -7.48
C GLY A 127 -14.23 -1.90 -6.98
N GLY A 128 -13.77 -1.04 -7.90
CA GLY A 128 -13.28 0.31 -7.61
C GLY A 128 -14.36 1.21 -7.00
N LEU A 129 -15.58 1.20 -7.55
CA LEU A 129 -16.71 1.97 -7.01
C LEU A 129 -17.04 1.57 -5.57
N ALA A 130 -17.05 0.26 -5.29
CA ALA A 130 -17.27 -0.26 -3.93
C ALA A 130 -16.17 0.18 -2.96
N ALA A 131 -14.90 0.18 -3.40
CA ALA A 131 -13.78 0.69 -2.59
C ALA A 131 -13.90 2.19 -2.29
N ILE A 132 -14.24 3.00 -3.30
CA ILE A 132 -14.46 4.44 -3.13
C ILE A 132 -15.59 4.69 -2.13
N GLY A 133 -16.69 3.94 -2.23
CA GLY A 133 -17.80 4.01 -1.29
C GLY A 133 -17.39 3.70 0.15
N ASP A 134 -16.58 2.67 0.38
CA ASP A 134 -16.06 2.32 1.70
C ASP A 134 -15.18 3.42 2.28
N ILE A 135 -14.27 3.98 1.47
CA ILE A 135 -13.42 5.11 1.87
C ILE A 135 -14.26 6.34 2.20
N ALA A 136 -15.28 6.66 1.39
CA ALA A 136 -16.16 7.80 1.64
C ALA A 136 -16.97 7.61 2.94
N VAL A 137 -17.50 6.42 3.21
CA VAL A 137 -18.25 6.12 4.44
C VAL A 137 -17.35 6.21 5.66
N THR A 138 -16.13 5.66 5.60
CA THR A 138 -15.16 5.75 6.71
C THR A 138 -14.72 7.19 6.99
N MET A 139 -14.65 8.05 5.97
CA MET A 139 -14.41 9.48 6.17
C MET A 139 -15.58 10.20 6.84
N ILE A 140 -16.82 9.92 6.44
CA ILE A 140 -18.00 10.60 6.98
C ILE A 140 -18.29 10.18 8.42
N ARG A 141 -18.14 8.88 8.73
CA ARG A 141 -18.56 8.33 10.03
C ARG A 141 -17.50 8.44 11.14
N GLY A 142 -16.31 8.97 10.81
CA GLY A 142 -15.13 8.84 11.65
C GLY A 142 -14.70 7.37 11.80
N HIS A 143 -13.62 7.09 12.53
CA HIS A 143 -13.15 5.72 12.85
C HIS A 143 -14.16 4.93 13.72
N SER A 144 -15.39 4.73 13.26
CA SER A 144 -16.36 3.80 13.84
C SER A 144 -16.02 2.41 13.32
N HIS A 145 -15.42 1.60 14.20
CA HIS A 145 -14.76 0.30 13.97
C HIS A 145 -15.64 -0.85 13.41
N GLN A 146 -16.83 -0.59 12.87
CA GLN A 146 -17.58 -1.64 12.20
C GLN A 146 -17.09 -1.77 10.76
N PHE A 147 -16.21 -2.74 10.54
CA PHE A 147 -15.91 -3.28 9.20
C PHE A 147 -17.23 -3.56 8.49
N ILE A 148 -17.63 -2.67 7.60
CA ILE A 148 -18.70 -2.95 6.65
C ILE A 148 -18.17 -4.09 5.78
N ARG A 149 -19.03 -5.00 5.29
CA ARG A 149 -18.62 -6.13 4.42
C ARG A 149 -18.19 -5.70 3.00
N VAL A 150 -18.24 -4.40 2.70
CA VAL A 150 -17.96 -3.80 1.40
C VAL A 150 -16.52 -4.01 0.90
N PRO A 151 -15.44 -3.91 1.70
CA PRO A 151 -14.07 -4.22 1.27
C PRO A 151 -13.88 -5.63 0.72
N ILE A 152 -14.56 -6.63 1.31
CA ILE A 152 -14.46 -8.02 0.82
C ILE A 152 -15.12 -8.13 -0.56
N LEU A 153 -16.30 -7.52 -0.73
CA LEU A 153 -17.00 -7.51 -2.01
C LEU A 153 -16.19 -6.78 -3.10
N SER A 154 -15.62 -5.61 -2.77
CA SER A 154 -14.74 -4.85 -3.67
C SER A 154 -13.53 -5.67 -4.12
N ALA A 155 -12.86 -6.35 -3.19
CA ALA A 155 -11.72 -7.20 -3.50
C ALA A 155 -12.13 -8.38 -4.39
N CYS A 156 -13.23 -9.06 -4.08
CA CYS A 156 -13.73 -10.19 -4.89
C CYS A 156 -14.05 -9.77 -6.33
N LEU A 157 -14.75 -8.65 -6.52
CA LEU A 157 -15.09 -8.14 -7.86
C LEU A 157 -13.83 -7.79 -8.66
N SER A 158 -12.88 -7.10 -8.03
CA SER A 158 -11.62 -6.72 -8.68
C SER A 158 -10.80 -7.95 -9.07
N ILE A 159 -10.67 -8.94 -8.18
CA ILE A 159 -9.94 -10.19 -8.44
C ILE A 159 -10.60 -10.98 -9.57
N ALA A 160 -11.94 -11.08 -9.58
CA ALA A 160 -12.67 -11.76 -10.64
C ALA A 160 -12.42 -11.08 -12.00
N GLY A 161 -12.48 -9.74 -12.03
CA GLY A 161 -12.15 -8.96 -13.22
C GLY A 161 -10.74 -9.22 -13.72
N PHE A 162 -9.72 -9.07 -12.88
CA PHE A 162 -8.33 -9.36 -13.25
C PHE A 162 -8.13 -10.81 -13.73
N SER A 163 -8.80 -11.78 -13.10
CA SER A 163 -8.73 -13.19 -13.51
C SER A 163 -9.22 -13.40 -14.94
N VAL A 164 -10.32 -12.74 -15.33
CA VAL A 164 -10.85 -12.79 -16.71
C VAL A 164 -9.87 -12.13 -17.69
N LEU A 165 -9.28 -10.98 -17.33
CA LEU A 165 -8.29 -10.31 -18.19
C LEU A 165 -7.04 -11.17 -18.40
N ILE A 166 -6.53 -11.81 -17.35
CA ILE A 166 -5.38 -12.71 -17.44
C ILE A 166 -5.71 -13.90 -18.33
N LEU A 167 -6.89 -14.51 -18.16
CA LEU A 167 -7.32 -15.63 -18.98
C LEU A 167 -7.45 -15.24 -20.46
N LEU A 168 -8.01 -14.05 -20.73
CA LEU A 168 -8.11 -13.49 -22.08
C LEU A 168 -6.74 -13.16 -22.68
N SER A 169 -5.80 -12.68 -21.86
CA SER A 169 -4.41 -12.49 -22.29
C SER A 169 -3.77 -13.82 -22.68
N LEU A 170 -3.96 -14.86 -21.88
CA LEU A 170 -3.42 -16.19 -22.16
C LEU A 170 -4.06 -16.82 -23.41
N SER A 171 -5.36 -16.58 -23.64
CA SER A 171 -6.05 -17.12 -24.82
C SER A 171 -5.52 -16.57 -26.14
N THR A 172 -4.88 -15.39 -26.14
CA THR A 172 -4.23 -14.82 -27.35
C THR A 172 -3.07 -15.68 -27.87
N VAL A 173 -2.47 -16.52 -27.01
CA VAL A 173 -1.42 -17.47 -27.39
C VAL A 173 -2.01 -18.68 -28.14
N LEU A 174 -3.27 -19.03 -27.83
CA LEU A 174 -3.95 -20.21 -28.37
C LEU A 174 -4.84 -19.87 -29.57
N VAL A 175 -5.35 -18.64 -29.64
CA VAL A 175 -6.33 -18.20 -30.63
C VAL A 175 -5.91 -16.86 -31.24
N THR A 176 -5.94 -16.78 -32.57
CA THR A 176 -5.70 -15.54 -33.31
C THR A 176 -6.92 -14.62 -33.24
N TYR A 177 -6.81 -13.52 -32.52
CA TYR A 177 -7.81 -12.46 -32.47
C TYR A 177 -7.51 -11.34 -33.48
N PRO A 178 -8.49 -10.46 -33.80
CA PRO A 178 -8.23 -9.27 -34.61
C PRO A 178 -7.10 -8.42 -34.01
N THR A 179 -6.21 -7.91 -34.86
CA THR A 179 -5.03 -7.12 -34.45
C THR A 179 -5.41 -5.89 -33.64
N ALA A 180 -6.50 -5.21 -34.00
CA ALA A 180 -7.04 -4.08 -33.24
C ALA A 180 -7.39 -4.47 -31.79
N PHE A 181 -7.99 -5.65 -31.59
CA PHE A 181 -8.33 -6.12 -30.25
C PHE A 181 -7.08 -6.49 -29.44
N GLN A 182 -6.10 -7.16 -30.07
CA GLN A 182 -4.85 -7.51 -29.41
C GLN A 182 -4.09 -6.27 -28.92
N ASN A 183 -4.06 -5.20 -29.73
CA ASN A 183 -3.42 -3.94 -29.35
C ASN A 183 -4.13 -3.28 -28.15
N THR A 184 -5.47 -3.24 -28.16
CA THR A 184 -6.25 -2.70 -27.04
C THR A 184 -6.08 -3.53 -25.77
N LEU A 185 -6.11 -4.86 -25.88
CA LEU A 185 -5.87 -5.75 -24.74
C LEU A 185 -4.46 -5.58 -24.17
N GLY A 186 -3.45 -5.51 -25.05
CA GLY A 186 -2.06 -5.30 -24.68
C GLY A 186 -1.83 -3.98 -23.95
N SER A 187 -2.38 -2.87 -24.47
CA SER A 187 -2.24 -1.55 -23.82
C SER A 187 -2.93 -1.49 -22.46
N THR A 188 -4.09 -2.13 -22.30
CA THR A 188 -4.79 -2.23 -21.02
C THR A 188 -4.00 -3.04 -19.99
N ILE A 189 -3.43 -4.17 -20.40
CA ILE A 189 -2.60 -5.00 -19.50
C ILE A 189 -1.31 -4.25 -19.12
N GLN A 190 -0.71 -3.55 -20.06
CA GLN A 190 0.46 -2.71 -19.81
C GLN A 190 0.14 -1.60 -18.79
N PHE A 191 -0.97 -0.88 -18.96
CA PHE A 191 -1.42 0.14 -18.02
C PHE A 191 -1.68 -0.43 -16.61
N ILE A 192 -2.38 -1.55 -16.51
CA ILE A 192 -2.64 -2.24 -15.23
C ILE A 192 -1.32 -2.64 -14.56
N SER A 193 -0.36 -3.15 -15.35
CA SER A 193 0.95 -3.55 -14.86
C SER A 193 1.73 -2.35 -14.31
N TYR A 194 1.67 -1.20 -14.98
CA TYR A 194 2.24 0.05 -14.48
C TYR A 194 1.59 0.49 -13.17
N CYS A 195 0.27 0.53 -13.09
CA CYS A 195 -0.44 0.87 -11.85
C CYS A 195 -0.07 -0.06 -10.69
N GLY A 196 0.01 -1.37 -10.93
CA GLY A 196 0.44 -2.35 -9.93
C GLY A 196 1.88 -2.12 -9.45
N LEU A 197 2.79 -1.84 -10.38
CA LEU A 197 4.19 -1.55 -10.06
C LEU A 197 4.33 -0.21 -9.31
N MET A 198 3.57 0.83 -9.70
CA MET A 198 3.51 2.10 -8.95
C MET A 198 3.06 1.88 -7.51
N PHE A 199 1.97 1.14 -7.34
CA PHE A 199 1.43 0.84 -6.02
C PHE A 199 2.46 0.11 -5.15
N TRP A 200 3.13 -0.91 -5.72
CA TRP A 200 4.17 -1.64 -5.02
C TRP A 200 5.36 -0.75 -4.63
N LEU A 201 5.88 0.08 -5.55
CA LEU A 201 7.03 0.92 -5.27
C LEU A 201 6.75 2.02 -4.25
N ILE A 202 5.53 2.59 -4.24
CA ILE A 202 5.14 3.65 -3.30
C ILE A 202 4.72 3.08 -1.94
N TYR A 203 3.83 2.10 -1.94
CA TYR A 203 3.15 1.64 -0.72
C TYR A 203 3.62 0.27 -0.22
N GLY A 204 4.36 -0.48 -1.04
CA GLY A 204 4.87 -1.81 -0.70
C GLY A 204 5.59 -1.87 0.65
N PRO A 205 6.54 -0.96 0.96
CA PRO A 205 7.25 -0.99 2.24
C PRO A 205 6.32 -0.82 3.44
N ALA A 206 5.42 0.16 3.40
CA ALA A 206 4.45 0.39 4.47
C ALA A 206 3.47 -0.78 4.61
N PHE A 207 3.07 -1.38 3.49
CA PHE A 207 2.20 -2.56 3.48
C PHE A 207 2.89 -3.78 4.10
N CYS A 208 4.12 -4.09 3.70
CA CYS A 208 4.91 -5.18 4.29
C CYS A 208 5.16 -4.96 5.78
N LEU A 209 5.44 -3.71 6.20
CA LEU A 209 5.62 -3.36 7.60
C LEU A 209 4.36 -3.71 8.41
N ARG A 210 3.18 -3.33 7.93
CA ARG A 210 1.90 -3.65 8.59
C ARG A 210 1.66 -5.15 8.68
N LEU A 211 2.00 -5.91 7.64
CA LEU A 211 1.78 -7.36 7.64
C LEU A 211 2.72 -8.13 8.58
N PHE A 212 3.95 -7.66 8.79
CA PHE A 212 5.01 -8.45 9.45
C PHE A 212 5.58 -7.80 10.73
N ILE A 213 4.86 -6.87 11.35
CA ILE A 213 5.31 -6.16 12.57
C ILE A 213 5.33 -7.04 13.85
N GLU A 214 4.66 -8.18 13.82
CA GLU A 214 4.48 -9.07 14.97
C GLU A 214 5.78 -9.72 15.46
N ASP A 215 5.78 -10.17 16.73
CA ASP A 215 6.84 -11.00 17.31
C ASP A 215 6.97 -12.31 16.52
N GLY A 216 8.08 -12.48 15.79
CA GLY A 216 8.31 -13.60 14.86
C GLY A 216 8.24 -13.21 13.37
N GLY A 217 7.71 -12.02 13.05
CA GLY A 217 7.62 -11.51 11.69
C GLY A 217 8.92 -10.95 11.12
N GLN A 218 9.96 -10.77 11.94
CA GLN A 218 11.20 -10.07 11.54
C GLN A 218 11.94 -10.75 10.40
N GLY A 219 11.91 -12.09 10.31
CA GLY A 219 12.51 -12.82 9.18
C GLY A 219 11.79 -12.53 7.87
N LYS A 220 10.46 -12.42 7.89
CA LYS A 220 9.67 -12.03 6.72
C LYS A 220 9.92 -10.56 6.36
N LEU A 221 10.11 -9.70 7.34
CA LEU A 221 10.43 -8.28 7.13
C LEU A 221 11.81 -8.09 6.49
N ASP A 222 12.82 -8.88 6.89
CA ASP A 222 14.13 -8.89 6.22
C ASP A 222 14.01 -9.36 4.76
N SER A 223 13.21 -10.42 4.50
CA SER A 223 12.92 -10.87 3.15
C SER A 223 12.19 -9.81 2.34
N SER A 224 11.22 -9.10 2.92
CA SER A 224 10.51 -8.00 2.26
C SER A 224 11.43 -6.83 1.92
N LYS A 225 12.37 -6.49 2.80
CA LYS A 225 13.42 -5.48 2.56
C LYS A 225 14.25 -5.87 1.33
N CYS A 226 14.73 -7.12 1.29
CA CYS A 226 15.50 -7.66 0.17
C CYS A 226 14.68 -7.67 -1.13
N LEU A 227 13.44 -8.17 -1.08
CA LEU A 227 12.54 -8.22 -2.24
C LEU A 227 12.26 -6.83 -2.79
N TYR A 228 12.03 -5.83 -1.94
CA TYR A 228 11.80 -4.46 -2.38
C TYR A 228 13.05 -3.85 -3.04
N ASP A 229 14.23 -4.01 -2.45
CA ASP A 229 15.48 -3.51 -3.03
C ASP A 229 15.75 -4.17 -4.40
N ILE A 230 15.43 -5.46 -4.58
CA ILE A 230 15.49 -6.15 -5.88
C ILE A 230 14.41 -5.63 -6.85
N SER A 231 13.17 -5.45 -6.37
CA SER A 231 12.08 -4.91 -7.20
C SER A 231 12.42 -3.54 -7.78
N LEU A 232 13.18 -2.71 -7.04
CA LEU A 232 13.60 -1.40 -7.51
C LEU A 232 14.55 -1.50 -8.71
N VAL A 233 15.45 -2.49 -8.72
CA VAL A 233 16.35 -2.78 -9.85
C VAL A 233 15.58 -3.40 -11.02
N LEU A 234 14.56 -4.21 -10.75
CA LEU A 234 13.78 -4.82 -11.82
C LEU A 234 12.76 -3.87 -12.47
N ALA A 235 12.36 -2.79 -11.77
CA ALA A 235 11.31 -1.90 -12.23
C ALA A 235 11.59 -1.20 -13.58
N PRO A 236 12.81 -0.70 -13.88
CA PRO A 236 13.14 -0.08 -15.16
C PRO A 236 13.02 -1.00 -16.37
N PHE A 237 13.17 -2.33 -16.21
CA PHE A 237 13.15 -3.26 -17.35
C PHE A 237 11.83 -3.25 -18.10
N LEU A 238 10.71 -3.08 -17.41
CA LEU A 238 9.39 -3.07 -18.02
C LEU A 238 9.23 -1.87 -19.00
N PRO A 239 9.38 -0.61 -18.58
CA PRO A 239 9.35 0.54 -19.50
C PRO A 239 10.47 0.49 -20.55
N LEU A 240 11.68 0.01 -20.22
CA LEU A 240 12.76 -0.14 -21.20
C LEU A 240 12.38 -1.12 -22.32
N TYR A 241 11.79 -2.27 -21.97
CA TYR A 241 11.32 -3.25 -22.94
C TYR A 241 10.31 -2.62 -23.91
N HIS A 242 9.32 -1.90 -23.39
CA HIS A 242 8.30 -1.25 -24.22
C HIS A 242 8.84 -0.11 -25.09
N LEU A 243 9.73 0.74 -24.55
CA LEU A 243 10.31 1.85 -25.29
C LEU A 243 11.30 1.40 -26.37
N TYR A 244 12.13 0.41 -26.06
CA TYR A 244 13.22 -0.03 -26.93
C TYR A 244 12.81 -1.13 -27.92
N VAL A 245 12.06 -2.14 -27.46
CA VAL A 245 11.72 -3.32 -28.29
C VAL A 245 10.46 -3.09 -29.11
N ASN A 246 9.38 -2.64 -28.48
CA ASN A 246 8.09 -2.49 -29.16
C ASN A 246 7.96 -1.18 -29.95
N ASN A 247 8.93 -0.29 -29.80
CA ASN A 247 8.87 1.08 -30.28
C ASN A 247 7.50 1.76 -30.00
N ASP A 248 6.91 1.53 -28.82
CA ASP A 248 5.53 1.93 -28.52
C ASP A 248 5.37 3.47 -28.64
N PRO A 249 4.41 3.99 -29.43
CA PRO A 249 4.18 5.44 -29.59
C PRO A 249 3.34 6.06 -28.46
N ASN A 250 2.95 5.26 -27.47
CA ASN A 250 2.06 5.70 -26.40
C ASN A 250 2.80 6.59 -25.42
N TRP A 251 2.37 7.86 -25.30
CA TRP A 251 2.87 8.84 -24.32
C TRP A 251 2.84 8.30 -22.87
N MET A 252 1.93 7.35 -22.58
CA MET A 252 1.83 6.68 -21.29
C MET A 252 3.12 5.96 -20.89
N THR A 253 3.76 5.27 -21.84
CA THR A 253 5.02 4.55 -21.58
C THR A 253 6.13 5.53 -21.22
N GLU A 254 6.19 6.67 -21.90
CA GLU A 254 7.17 7.72 -21.64
C GLU A 254 6.94 8.37 -20.27
N MET A 255 5.70 8.73 -19.93
CA MET A 255 5.38 9.28 -18.61
C MET A 255 5.69 8.30 -17.49
N PHE A 256 5.37 7.02 -17.67
CA PHE A 256 5.72 6.00 -16.70
C PHE A 256 7.23 5.83 -16.59
N ALA A 257 7.96 5.92 -17.70
CA ALA A 257 9.42 5.88 -17.71
C ALA A 257 10.00 7.04 -16.88
N PHE A 258 9.59 8.29 -17.11
CA PHE A 258 10.06 9.43 -16.29
C PHE A 258 9.77 9.24 -14.80
N TRP A 259 8.55 8.81 -14.47
CA TRP A 259 8.17 8.54 -13.10
C TRP A 259 9.03 7.42 -12.49
N CYS A 260 9.26 6.33 -13.22
CA CYS A 260 10.07 5.21 -12.79
C CYS A 260 11.53 5.61 -12.56
N ALA A 261 12.12 6.39 -13.49
CA ALA A 261 13.47 6.94 -13.34
C ALA A 261 13.60 7.75 -12.05
N PHE A 262 12.61 8.58 -11.73
CA PHE A 262 12.62 9.40 -10.53
C PHE A 262 12.62 8.54 -9.26
N ILE A 263 11.72 7.56 -9.17
CA ILE A 263 11.63 6.65 -8.01
C ILE A 263 12.90 5.82 -7.85
N VAL A 264 13.41 5.25 -8.94
CA VAL A 264 14.63 4.43 -8.93
C VAL A 264 15.86 5.26 -8.59
N THR A 265 15.90 6.54 -9.01
CA THR A 265 16.96 7.46 -8.60
C THR A 265 16.93 7.72 -7.10
N LEU A 266 15.75 7.97 -6.51
CA LEU A 266 15.62 8.20 -5.06
C LEU A 266 16.07 6.97 -4.27
N GLY A 267 15.53 5.78 -4.58
CA GLY A 267 15.91 4.56 -3.89
C GLY A 267 17.36 4.12 -4.17
N GLY A 268 17.86 4.35 -5.39
CA GLY A 268 19.26 4.12 -5.76
C GLY A 268 20.23 4.96 -4.93
N ARG A 269 19.90 6.23 -4.65
CA ARG A 269 20.72 7.09 -3.77
C ARG A 269 20.78 6.57 -2.34
N ASP A 270 19.69 6.03 -1.82
CA ASP A 270 19.68 5.43 -0.48
C ASP A 270 20.53 4.15 -0.43
N LEU A 271 20.42 3.31 -1.45
CA LEU A 271 21.22 2.10 -1.65
C LEU A 271 22.72 2.40 -1.73
N VAL A 272 23.14 3.41 -2.49
CA VAL A 272 24.56 3.85 -2.57
C VAL A 272 25.08 4.33 -1.21
N ARG A 273 24.24 4.97 -0.40
CA ARG A 273 24.57 5.36 0.98
C ARG A 273 24.65 4.17 1.95
N GLY A 274 24.38 2.95 1.49
CA GLY A 274 24.36 1.73 2.29
C GLY A 274 23.11 1.60 3.16
N ARG A 275 22.04 2.34 2.84
CA ARG A 275 20.72 2.19 3.44
C ARG A 275 19.84 1.41 2.47
N SER A 276 18.87 0.66 2.98
CA SER A 276 17.89 0.01 2.10
C SER A 276 16.86 1.02 1.63
N ALA A 277 16.48 0.94 0.35
CA ALA A 277 15.44 1.80 -0.22
C ALA A 277 14.09 1.55 0.47
N PHE A 278 13.85 0.33 0.95
CA PHE A 278 12.67 -0.02 1.76
C PHE A 278 12.47 0.96 2.92
N ILE A 279 13.55 1.31 3.64
CA ILE A 279 13.47 2.20 4.79
C ILE A 279 13.35 3.66 4.34
N GLY A 280 14.02 4.03 3.26
CA GLY A 280 13.97 5.38 2.69
C GLY A 280 12.57 5.80 2.24
N THR A 281 11.81 4.87 1.67
CA THR A 281 10.43 5.12 1.20
C THR A 281 9.41 5.25 2.34
N LEU A 282 9.71 4.74 3.54
CA LEU A 282 8.78 4.84 4.67
C LEU A 282 8.67 6.28 5.16
N SER A 283 7.47 6.65 5.62
CA SER A 283 7.23 7.90 6.33
C SER A 283 8.06 7.98 7.62
N GLU A 284 8.35 9.18 8.14
CA GLU A 284 9.15 9.34 9.36
C GLU A 284 8.59 8.54 10.55
N ILE A 285 7.25 8.51 10.68
CA ILE A 285 6.58 7.75 11.74
C ILE A 285 6.66 6.23 11.49
N ASP A 286 6.60 5.77 10.25
CA ASP A 286 6.77 4.35 9.95
C ASP A 286 8.23 3.91 10.10
N GLN A 287 9.18 4.80 9.84
CA GLN A 287 10.59 4.55 10.13
C GLN A 287 10.82 4.41 11.64
N SER A 288 10.22 5.26 12.48
CA SER A 288 10.35 5.15 13.94
C SER A 288 9.68 3.89 14.47
N ARG A 289 8.48 3.54 13.97
CA ARG A 289 7.81 2.25 14.23
C ARG A 289 8.67 1.06 13.83
N PHE A 290 9.25 1.08 12.63
CA PHE A 290 10.16 0.05 12.15
C PHE A 290 11.36 -0.09 13.07
N ARG A 291 12.04 1.02 13.40
CA ARG A 291 13.21 1.03 14.29
C ARG A 291 12.86 0.50 15.67
N PHE A 292 11.70 0.86 16.21
CA PHE A 292 11.21 0.36 17.48
C PHE A 292 10.95 -1.16 17.43
N ALA A 293 10.21 -1.65 16.44
CA ALA A 293 9.95 -3.08 16.32
C ALA A 293 11.24 -3.89 16.07
N TYR A 294 12.21 -3.32 15.36
CA TYR A 294 13.43 -4.00 14.93
C TYR A 294 14.56 -3.96 15.97
N PHE A 295 14.88 -2.80 16.55
CA PHE A 295 16.05 -2.62 17.42
C PHE A 295 15.77 -2.89 18.90
N THR A 296 14.61 -2.48 19.40
CA THR A 296 14.23 -2.74 20.81
C THR A 296 14.04 -4.23 21.10
N ARG A 297 13.99 -5.07 20.06
CA ARG A 297 13.92 -6.53 20.16
C ARG A 297 15.24 -7.25 19.90
N GLY A 298 16.37 -6.53 19.97
CA GLY A 298 17.71 -7.12 20.09
C GLY A 298 18.41 -7.51 18.79
N ARG A 299 17.88 -7.14 17.62
CA ARG A 299 18.51 -7.42 16.33
C ARG A 299 19.36 -6.24 15.87
N ARG A 300 20.64 -6.49 15.57
CA ARG A 300 21.54 -5.51 14.92
C ARG A 300 21.33 -5.57 13.40
N ASP A 301 21.26 -4.40 12.76
CA ASP A 301 21.25 -4.30 11.30
C ASP A 301 22.56 -4.90 10.79
N LYS A 302 22.48 -6.01 10.05
CA LYS A 302 23.67 -6.59 9.43
C LYS A 302 24.09 -5.64 8.32
N LYS A 303 25.29 -5.07 8.46
CA LYS A 303 25.90 -4.18 7.47
C LYS A 303 26.26 -5.01 6.23
N ASN A 304 25.30 -5.24 5.34
CA ASN A 304 25.55 -5.89 4.06
C ASN A 304 26.23 -4.91 3.10
N GLU A 305 27.19 -5.37 2.32
CA GLU A 305 27.83 -4.60 1.25
C GLU A 305 27.06 -4.66 -0.09
N SER A 306 26.19 -5.68 -0.27
CA SER A 306 25.33 -5.82 -1.45
C SER A 306 24.38 -4.65 -1.78
N PRO A 307 23.85 -3.82 -0.84
CA PRO A 307 22.98 -2.72 -1.22
C PRO A 307 23.70 -1.65 -2.05
N LYS A 308 25.03 -1.49 -1.88
CA LYS A 308 25.76 -0.45 -2.63
C LYS A 308 25.88 -0.76 -4.11
N THR A 309 26.13 -2.03 -4.45
CA THR A 309 26.23 -2.45 -5.86
C THR A 309 24.89 -2.31 -6.56
N LEU A 310 23.80 -2.73 -5.91
CA LEU A 310 22.43 -2.53 -6.41
C LEU A 310 22.12 -1.04 -6.62
N GLY A 311 22.56 -0.17 -5.71
CA GLY A 311 22.36 1.27 -5.84
C GLY A 311 23.00 1.87 -7.09
N TRP A 312 24.22 1.46 -7.44
CA TRP A 312 24.87 1.90 -8.67
C TRP A 312 24.16 1.38 -9.94
N VAL A 313 23.65 0.15 -9.90
CA VAL A 313 22.84 -0.41 -11.00
C VAL A 313 21.58 0.42 -11.20
N CYS A 314 20.82 0.69 -10.12
CA CYS A 314 19.61 1.54 -10.18
C CYS A 314 19.90 2.91 -10.81
N LEU A 315 20.99 3.56 -10.42
CA LEU A 315 21.35 4.87 -10.98
C LEU A 315 21.71 4.79 -12.48
N GLY A 316 22.44 3.74 -12.88
CA GLY A 316 22.77 3.51 -14.30
C GLY A 316 21.53 3.25 -15.16
N GLU A 317 20.59 2.43 -14.65
CA GLU A 317 19.32 2.16 -15.31
C GLU A 317 18.45 3.40 -15.42
N ALA A 318 18.35 4.21 -14.35
CA ALA A 318 17.61 5.47 -14.39
C ALA A 318 18.15 6.45 -15.44
N VAL A 319 19.47 6.58 -15.56
CA VAL A 319 20.11 7.41 -16.60
C VAL A 319 19.80 6.87 -17.99
N THR A 320 19.92 5.55 -18.20
CA THR A 320 19.61 4.90 -19.48
C THR A 320 18.17 5.15 -19.88
N LEU A 321 17.26 5.01 -18.93
CA LEU A 321 15.83 5.16 -19.14
C LEU A 321 15.44 6.61 -19.46
N LEU A 322 16.04 7.59 -18.77
CA LEU A 322 15.88 9.02 -19.11
C LEU A 322 16.46 9.37 -20.48
N ALA A 323 17.62 8.82 -20.83
CA ALA A 323 18.25 9.08 -22.12
C ALA A 323 17.37 8.59 -23.29
N ILE A 324 16.81 7.38 -23.17
CA ILE A 324 15.91 6.82 -24.20
C ILE A 324 14.61 7.61 -24.29
N ALA A 325 13.98 7.92 -23.14
CA ALA A 325 12.75 8.69 -23.12
C ALA A 325 12.94 10.11 -23.69
N ALA A 326 14.04 10.78 -23.33
CA ALA A 326 14.37 12.11 -23.84
C ALA A 326 14.67 12.11 -25.35
N ALA A 327 15.44 11.13 -25.83
CA ALA A 327 15.77 11.00 -27.25
C ALA A 327 14.52 10.88 -28.14
N ARG A 328 13.50 10.16 -27.67
CA ARG A 328 12.22 10.04 -28.38
C ARG A 328 11.42 11.33 -28.41
N ILE A 329 11.35 12.05 -27.29
CA ILE A 329 10.67 13.36 -27.25
C ILE A 329 11.34 14.35 -28.21
N THR A 330 12.66 14.31 -28.34
CA THR A 330 13.38 15.20 -29.27
C THR A 330 13.22 14.82 -30.75
N LEU A 331 12.72 13.62 -31.05
CA LEU A 331 12.48 13.13 -32.41
C LEU A 331 11.03 13.29 -32.87
N LEU A 332 10.12 13.71 -31.97
CA LEU A 332 8.71 14.05 -32.23
C LEU A 332 8.53 15.53 -32.56
#